data_AF-A0A1I6PE07-F1
#
_entry.id   AF-A0A1I6PE07-F1
#
_cell.length_a   1.000
_cell.length_b   1.000
_cell.length_c   1.000
_cell.angle_alpha   90.00
_cell.angle_beta   90.00
_cell.angle_gamma   90.00
#
_symmetry.space_group_name_H-M   'P 1'
#
loop_
_entity.id
_entity.type
_entity.pdbx_description
1 polymer ?
#
loop_
_entity_poly.entity_id
_entity_poly.type
_entity_poly.pdbx_seq_one_letter_code
_entity_poly.pdbx_strand_id
1 'polypeptide(L)'
;MLLEFKFENVLDLLATLPPLFLFVSNRDNNTISIFDISNPLSPVLVEVFGNAEELNGPTELAITGNTLYVSNQFDNTISIYDIFVPPTPMQFVKKFGGAGELTGSAGLAITGNTLYIANQLANTVSIFDVFTPPVPVRIGEFGADVLHAPTGLAIFLPPAPV
;
A
#
# COMPACT_ATOMS: atom_id res chain seq x y z
N MET A 1 6.10 28.38 -34.03
CA MET A 1 5.28 27.28 -34.59
C MET A 1 4.77 26.51 -33.39
N LEU A 2 3.56 26.81 -32.91
CA LEU A 2 2.93 26.03 -31.84
C LEU A 2 2.32 24.79 -32.48
N LEU A 3 2.67 23.62 -31.96
CA LEU A 3 2.05 22.36 -32.33
C LEU A 3 0.75 22.24 -31.52
N GLU A 4 -0.39 22.54 -32.13
CA GLU A 4 -1.70 22.22 -31.53
C GLU A 4 -1.96 20.72 -31.72
N PHE A 5 -1.87 19.94 -30.65
CA PHE A 5 -2.38 18.57 -30.64
C PHE A 5 -3.91 18.63 -30.56
N LYS A 6 -4.57 18.40 -31.70
CA LYS A 6 -6.01 18.12 -31.72
C LYS A 6 -6.21 16.66 -31.32
N PHE A 7 -6.79 16.42 -30.16
CA PHE A 7 -7.25 15.08 -29.77
C PHE A 7 -8.65 14.87 -30.35
N GLU A 8 -8.79 13.93 -31.27
CA GLU A 8 -10.04 13.67 -32.01
C GLU A 8 -11.05 12.88 -31.17
N ASN A 9 -10.63 12.21 -30.08
CA ASN A 9 -11.52 11.56 -29.12
C ASN A 9 -10.87 11.36 -27.73
N VAL A 10 -11.66 10.96 -26.73
CA VAL A 10 -11.24 10.74 -25.34
C VAL A 10 -10.21 9.61 -25.20
N LEU A 11 -10.25 8.59 -26.07
CA LEU A 11 -9.30 7.47 -26.04
C LEU A 11 -7.88 7.92 -26.42
N ASP A 12 -7.76 8.85 -27.37
CA ASP A 12 -6.45 9.42 -27.78
C ASP A 12 -5.82 10.26 -26.66
N LEU A 13 -6.63 10.90 -25.82
CA LEU A 13 -6.15 11.65 -24.65
C LEU A 13 -5.63 10.70 -23.55
N LEU A 14 -6.32 9.59 -23.30
CA LEU A 14 -5.92 8.58 -22.32
C LEU A 14 -4.59 7.89 -22.70
N ALA A 15 -4.32 7.71 -24.00
CA ALA A 15 -3.06 7.14 -24.49
C ALA A 15 -1.82 8.02 -24.26
N THR A 16 -2.00 9.28 -23.82
CA THR A 16 -0.89 10.20 -23.52
C THR A 16 -0.62 10.38 -22.02
N LEU A 17 -1.46 9.81 -21.16
CA LEU A 17 -1.24 9.84 -19.71
C LEU A 17 -0.10 8.89 -19.32
N PRO A 18 0.65 9.21 -18.25
CA PRO A 18 1.62 8.26 -17.69
C PRO A 18 0.89 6.98 -17.27
N PRO A 19 1.57 5.82 -17.32
CA PRO A 19 0.97 4.57 -16.93
C PRO A 19 0.50 4.63 -15.47
N LEU A 20 -0.67 4.08 -15.21
CA LEU A 20 -1.24 4.01 -13.89
C LEU A 20 -1.39 2.54 -13.49
N PHE A 21 -0.84 2.17 -12.34
CA PHE A 21 -0.87 0.79 -11.86
C PHE A 21 -1.73 0.64 -10.61
N LEU A 22 -2.55 -0.40 -10.58
CA LEU A 22 -3.37 -0.80 -9.44
C LEU A 22 -2.79 -2.07 -8.82
N PHE A 23 -2.49 -2.03 -7.53
CA PHE A 23 -2.06 -3.19 -6.75
C PHE A 23 -3.26 -3.79 -6.03
N VAL A 24 -3.39 -5.11 -6.09
CA VAL A 24 -4.53 -5.85 -5.54
C VAL A 24 -4.02 -7.02 -4.71
N SER A 25 -4.39 -7.08 -3.43
CA SER A 25 -4.03 -8.18 -2.55
C SER A 25 -4.92 -9.40 -2.77
N ASN A 26 -4.30 -10.56 -3.01
CA ASN A 26 -4.97 -11.85 -3.13
C ASN A 26 -4.81 -12.61 -1.81
N ARG A 27 -5.69 -12.33 -0.85
CA ARG A 27 -5.59 -12.81 0.54
C ARG A 27 -5.36 -14.32 0.65
N ASP A 28 -6.14 -15.12 -0.05
CA ASP A 28 -6.10 -16.58 0.09
C ASP A 28 -5.00 -17.24 -0.75
N ASN A 29 -4.40 -16.49 -1.70
CA ASN A 29 -3.31 -16.97 -2.54
C ASN A 29 -1.93 -16.52 -2.05
N ASN A 30 -1.86 -15.64 -1.05
CA ASN A 30 -0.62 -15.04 -0.54
C ASN A 30 0.19 -14.35 -1.65
N THR A 31 -0.49 -13.61 -2.53
CA THR A 31 0.13 -12.84 -3.62
C THR A 31 -0.47 -11.45 -3.74
N ILE A 32 0.21 -10.57 -4.47
CA ILE A 32 -0.30 -9.29 -4.95
C ILE A 32 -0.33 -9.31 -6.48
N SER A 33 -1.41 -8.83 -7.08
CA SER A 33 -1.54 -8.63 -8.52
C SER A 33 -1.38 -7.15 -8.87
N ILE A 34 -0.67 -6.85 -9.96
CA ILE A 34 -0.52 -5.52 -10.52
C ILE A 34 -1.29 -5.46 -11.84
N PHE A 35 -2.21 -4.51 -11.96
CA PHE A 35 -2.92 -4.19 -13.18
C PHE A 35 -2.46 -2.84 -13.73
N ASP A 36 -2.19 -2.77 -15.03
CA ASP A 36 -2.19 -1.51 -15.76
C ASP A 36 -3.64 -1.06 -15.93
N ILE A 37 -3.94 0.13 -15.39
CA ILE A 37 -5.26 0.77 -15.43
C ILE A 37 -5.22 2.11 -16.17
N SER A 38 -4.25 2.30 -17.06
CA SER A 38 -4.16 3.48 -17.94
C SER A 38 -5.44 3.66 -18.77
N ASN A 39 -6.09 2.55 -19.13
CA ASN A 39 -7.49 2.53 -19.53
C ASN A 39 -8.35 1.95 -18.40
N PRO A 40 -9.12 2.76 -17.65
CA PRO A 40 -9.92 2.27 -16.53
C PRO A 40 -11.06 1.33 -16.95
N LEU A 41 -11.45 1.33 -18.23
CA LEU A 41 -12.46 0.42 -18.78
C LEU A 41 -11.86 -0.89 -19.30
N SER A 42 -10.53 -1.00 -19.36
CA SER A 42 -9.85 -2.21 -19.83
C SER A 42 -8.53 -2.45 -19.07
N PRO A 43 -8.58 -2.77 -17.75
CA PRO A 43 -7.40 -3.16 -17.00
C PRO A 43 -6.67 -4.36 -17.59
N VAL A 44 -5.33 -4.36 -17.53
CA VAL A 44 -4.48 -5.47 -18.01
C VAL A 44 -3.60 -5.97 -16.88
N LEU A 45 -3.61 -7.27 -16.61
CA LEU A 45 -2.70 -7.87 -15.62
C LEU A 45 -1.25 -7.79 -16.12
N VAL A 46 -0.36 -7.22 -15.31
CA VAL A 46 1.05 -7.01 -15.65
C VAL A 46 1.95 -7.98 -14.89
N GLU A 47 1.70 -8.17 -13.59
CA GLU A 47 2.54 -8.98 -12.72
C GLU A 47 1.72 -9.60 -11.59
N VAL A 48 2.15 -10.77 -11.13
CA VAL A 48 1.73 -11.34 -9.85
C VAL A 48 2.99 -11.71 -9.08
N PHE A 49 3.12 -11.20 -7.86
CA PHE A 49 4.30 -11.43 -7.02
C PHE A 49 3.89 -11.78 -5.58
N GLY A 50 4.88 -12.18 -4.79
CA GLY A 50 4.67 -12.71 -3.44
C GLY A 50 4.56 -14.24 -3.42
N ASN A 51 4.74 -14.80 -2.24
CA ASN A 51 4.60 -16.23 -1.95
C ASN A 51 4.28 -16.42 -0.46
N ALA A 52 4.05 -17.67 -0.04
CA ALA A 52 3.68 -17.98 1.35
C ALA A 52 4.78 -17.69 2.39
N GLU A 53 6.04 -17.56 1.99
CA GLU A 53 7.12 -17.15 2.91
C GLU A 53 7.10 -15.64 3.12
N GLU A 54 6.70 -14.88 2.10
CA GLU A 54 6.69 -13.41 2.09
C GLU A 54 5.34 -12.79 2.49
N LEU A 55 4.24 -13.48 2.30
CA LEU A 55 2.88 -12.99 2.56
C LEU A 55 2.04 -14.08 3.23
N ASN A 56 1.17 -13.67 4.15
CA ASN A 56 0.17 -14.57 4.75
C ASN A 56 -1.12 -13.82 5.06
N GLY A 57 -2.13 -14.02 4.22
CA GLY A 57 -3.36 -13.25 4.27
C GLY A 57 -3.13 -11.76 4.03
N PRO A 58 -2.53 -11.34 2.90
CA PRO A 58 -2.40 -9.92 2.56
C PRO A 58 -3.79 -9.27 2.48
N THR A 59 -4.00 -8.15 3.16
CA THR A 59 -5.33 -7.51 3.28
C THR A 59 -5.35 -6.05 2.83
N GLU A 60 -4.33 -5.28 3.17
CA GLU A 60 -4.26 -3.85 2.86
C GLU A 60 -2.88 -3.46 2.38
N LEU A 61 -2.85 -2.39 1.58
CA LEU A 61 -1.69 -1.92 0.84
C LEU A 61 -1.52 -0.42 1.04
N ALA A 62 -0.28 0.02 1.24
CA ALA A 62 0.06 1.45 1.22
C ALA A 62 1.37 1.67 0.47
N ILE A 63 1.42 2.72 -0.35
CA ILE A 63 2.59 3.08 -1.16
C ILE A 63 3.12 4.44 -0.74
N THR A 64 4.43 4.56 -0.57
CA THR A 64 5.14 5.85 -0.50
C THR A 64 6.43 5.76 -1.30
N GLY A 65 6.63 6.70 -2.22
CA GLY A 65 7.73 6.63 -3.19
C GLY A 65 7.72 5.31 -3.97
N ASN A 66 8.84 4.58 -3.89
CA ASN A 66 9.04 3.28 -4.52
C ASN A 66 8.88 2.11 -3.53
N THR A 67 8.16 2.30 -2.42
CA THR A 67 8.03 1.27 -1.39
C THR A 67 6.56 0.93 -1.18
N LEU A 68 6.24 -0.37 -1.25
CA LEU A 68 4.94 -0.94 -0.94
C LEU A 68 5.00 -1.58 0.44
N TYR A 69 4.01 -1.27 1.27
CA TYR A 69 3.75 -1.91 2.55
C TYR A 69 2.50 -2.77 2.42
N VAL A 70 2.56 -4.01 2.91
CA VAL A 70 1.48 -4.99 2.82
C VAL A 70 1.16 -5.52 4.21
N SER A 71 -0.10 -5.39 4.64
CA SER A 71 -0.57 -5.97 5.90
C SER A 71 -0.85 -7.46 5.74
N ASN A 72 -0.16 -8.30 6.52
CA ASN A 72 -0.37 -9.76 6.58
C ASN A 72 -1.17 -10.12 7.84
N GLN A 73 -2.49 -10.21 7.68
CA GLN A 73 -3.42 -10.35 8.80
C GLN A 73 -3.16 -11.64 9.61
N PHE A 74 -2.76 -12.72 8.95
CA PHE A 74 -2.57 -14.02 9.60
C PHE A 74 -1.25 -14.14 10.36
N ASP A 75 -0.22 -13.38 9.94
CA ASP A 75 1.08 -13.36 10.61
C ASP A 75 1.20 -12.21 11.62
N ASN A 76 0.29 -11.24 11.60
CA ASN A 76 0.40 -9.97 12.34
C ASN A 76 1.68 -9.20 11.95
N THR A 77 2.02 -9.18 10.67
CA THR A 77 3.25 -8.54 10.17
C THR A 77 2.94 -7.59 9.02
N ILE A 78 3.87 -6.67 8.75
CA ILE A 78 3.88 -5.89 7.51
C ILE A 78 5.05 -6.35 6.65
N SER A 79 4.78 -6.70 5.39
CA SER A 79 5.80 -6.96 4.38
C SER A 79 6.13 -5.68 3.62
N ILE A 80 7.41 -5.53 3.25
CA ILE A 80 7.93 -4.39 2.50
C ILE A 80 8.49 -4.88 1.17
N TYR A 81 8.08 -4.22 0.10
CA TYR A 81 8.57 -4.45 -1.25
C TYR A 81 9.10 -3.17 -1.89
N ASP A 82 10.17 -3.30 -2.67
CA ASP A 82 10.58 -2.26 -3.61
C ASP A 82 9.73 -2.37 -4.89
N ILE A 83 9.21 -1.22 -5.32
CA ILE A 83 8.33 -1.06 -6.48
C ILE A 83 9.13 -0.50 -7.66
N PHE A 84 8.97 -1.15 -8.80
CA PHE A 84 9.57 -0.70 -10.06
C PHE A 84 8.52 -0.49 -11.13
N VAL A 85 8.88 0.24 -12.18
CA VAL A 85 8.06 0.29 -13.39
C VAL A 85 8.24 -1.05 -14.12
N PRO A 86 7.15 -1.76 -14.47
CA PRO A 86 7.24 -2.97 -15.28
C PRO A 86 8.03 -2.74 -16.57
N PRO A 87 8.81 -3.74 -17.04
CA PRO A 87 8.78 -5.15 -16.64
C PRO A 87 9.77 -5.53 -15.53
N THR A 88 10.38 -4.56 -14.83
CA THR A 88 11.26 -4.89 -13.69
C THR A 88 10.42 -5.49 -12.55
N PRO A 89 10.71 -6.72 -12.09
CA PRO A 89 9.90 -7.38 -11.06
C PRO A 89 9.99 -6.68 -9.71
N MET A 90 8.90 -6.71 -8.97
CA MET A 90 8.87 -6.23 -7.57
C MET A 90 9.82 -7.08 -6.71
N GLN A 91 10.47 -6.46 -5.73
CA GLN A 91 11.45 -7.16 -4.89
C GLN A 91 11.01 -7.16 -3.43
N PHE A 92 10.93 -8.35 -2.83
CA PHE A 92 10.72 -8.47 -1.39
C PHE A 92 11.95 -7.97 -0.63
N VAL A 93 11.74 -7.09 0.34
CA VAL A 93 12.82 -6.48 1.12
C VAL A 93 12.91 -7.12 2.51
N LYS A 94 11.81 -7.12 3.27
CA LYS A 94 11.72 -7.68 4.63
C LYS A 94 10.28 -7.70 5.15
N LYS A 95 10.10 -8.27 6.34
CA LYS A 95 8.90 -8.07 7.18
C LYS A 95 9.27 -7.48 8.55
N PHE A 96 8.31 -6.85 9.20
CA PHE A 96 8.40 -6.44 10.60
C PHE A 96 7.06 -6.61 11.33
N GLY A 97 7.09 -6.46 12.66
CA GLY A 97 5.94 -6.68 13.54
C GLY A 97 5.90 -8.10 14.09
N GLY A 98 4.69 -8.56 14.39
CA GLY A 98 4.41 -9.88 14.95
C GLY A 98 3.27 -9.84 15.96
N ALA A 99 2.92 -11.03 16.46
CA ALA A 99 1.93 -11.16 17.52
C ALA A 99 2.34 -10.35 18.76
N GLY A 100 1.39 -9.57 19.30
CA GLY A 100 1.63 -8.65 20.41
C GLY A 100 2.02 -7.22 20.00
N GLU A 101 2.51 -7.01 18.76
CA GLU A 101 2.80 -5.67 18.23
C GLU A 101 1.73 -5.17 17.27
N LEU A 102 1.24 -6.06 16.39
CA LEU A 102 0.32 -5.73 15.30
C LEU A 102 -0.85 -6.72 15.22
N THR A 103 -1.43 -7.07 16.37
CA THR A 103 -2.44 -8.13 16.47
C THR A 103 -3.68 -7.81 15.62
N GLY A 104 -3.90 -8.61 14.57
CA GLY A 104 -4.95 -8.41 13.58
C GLY A 104 -4.69 -7.20 12.68
N SER A 105 -3.46 -7.01 12.21
CA SER A 105 -3.15 -5.92 11.28
C SER A 105 -4.11 -5.93 10.10
N ALA A 106 -4.84 -4.83 9.92
CA ALA A 106 -5.85 -4.66 8.90
C ALA A 106 -5.48 -3.44 8.05
N GLY A 107 -5.85 -2.24 8.46
CA GLY A 107 -5.63 -0.98 7.71
C GLY A 107 -4.22 -0.44 7.73
N LEU A 108 -3.81 0.20 6.64
CA LEU A 108 -2.58 0.98 6.52
C LEU A 108 -2.87 2.41 6.05
N ALA A 109 -2.15 3.39 6.60
CA ALA A 109 -2.09 4.74 6.04
C ALA A 109 -0.71 5.36 6.28
N ILE A 110 -0.23 6.19 5.36
CA ILE A 110 1.13 6.76 5.41
C ILE A 110 1.09 8.28 5.22
N THR A 111 1.84 9.01 6.05
CA THR A 111 2.18 10.42 5.84
C THR A 111 3.67 10.66 6.02
N GLY A 112 4.33 11.15 4.98
CA GLY A 112 5.77 11.35 5.01
C GLY A 112 6.48 10.05 5.41
N ASN A 113 7.05 10.06 6.62
CA ASN A 113 7.85 8.96 7.15
C ASN A 113 7.09 8.11 8.18
N THR A 114 5.81 8.38 8.40
CA THR A 114 5.01 7.74 9.43
C THR A 114 3.99 6.80 8.82
N LEU A 115 4.07 5.53 9.20
CA LEU A 115 3.09 4.50 8.88
C LEU A 115 2.17 4.28 10.08
N TYR A 116 0.87 4.35 9.84
CA TYR A 116 -0.20 4.03 10.77
C TYR A 116 -0.79 2.67 10.40
N ILE A 117 -0.95 1.81 11.41
CA ILE A 117 -1.42 0.42 11.22
C ILE A 117 -2.60 0.20 12.15
N ALA A 118 -3.77 -0.13 11.59
CA ALA A 118 -4.93 -0.51 12.39
C ALA A 118 -4.77 -1.96 12.86
N ASN A 119 -4.77 -2.16 14.17
CA ASN A 119 -4.68 -3.47 14.80
C ASN A 119 -6.10 -3.89 15.18
N GLN A 120 -6.79 -4.56 14.26
CA GLN A 120 -8.20 -4.88 14.38
C GLN A 120 -8.50 -5.65 15.67
N LEU A 121 -7.69 -6.64 16.01
CA LEU A 121 -7.93 -7.49 17.17
C LEU A 121 -7.44 -6.85 18.49
N ALA A 122 -6.53 -5.88 18.41
CA ALA A 122 -6.06 -5.14 19.59
C ALA A 122 -6.88 -3.89 19.91
N ASN A 123 -7.78 -3.46 19.01
CA ASN A 123 -8.53 -2.20 19.14
C ASN A 123 -7.62 -0.96 19.23
N THR A 124 -6.50 -0.97 18.53
CA THR A 124 -5.53 0.14 18.54
C THR A 124 -5.07 0.52 17.14
N VAL A 125 -4.35 1.64 17.04
CA VAL A 125 -3.52 1.99 15.89
C VAL A 125 -2.08 2.10 16.34
N SER A 126 -1.19 1.30 15.74
CA SER A 126 0.26 1.39 15.93
C SER A 126 0.87 2.44 15.00
N ILE A 127 1.92 3.12 15.45
CA ILE A 127 2.65 4.16 14.71
C ILE A 127 4.11 3.72 14.53
N PHE A 128 4.59 3.74 13.29
CA PHE A 128 5.96 3.39 12.92
C PHE A 128 6.66 4.52 12.17
N ASP A 129 7.94 4.78 12.48
CA ASP A 129 8.86 5.50 11.59
C ASP A 129 9.43 4.50 10.57
N VAL A 130 9.25 4.81 9.28
CA VAL A 130 9.66 3.95 8.16
C VAL A 130 10.79 4.52 7.30
N PHE A 131 11.35 5.69 7.62
CA PHE A 131 12.35 6.35 6.77
C PHE A 131 13.78 6.20 7.26
N THR A 132 13.99 6.39 8.57
CA THR A 132 15.31 6.63 9.14
C THR A 132 16.11 5.36 9.45
N PRO A 133 15.49 4.25 9.89
CA PRO A 133 16.18 3.00 10.12
C PRO A 133 16.00 2.01 8.95
N PRO A 134 16.98 1.13 8.69
CA PRO A 134 16.81 0.06 7.72
C PRO A 134 15.65 -0.89 8.11
N VAL A 135 15.21 -0.88 9.37
CA VAL A 135 14.05 -1.63 9.87
C VAL A 135 13.10 -0.64 10.51
N PRO A 136 11.81 -0.56 10.12
CA PRO A 136 10.85 0.33 10.74
C PRO A 136 10.81 0.21 12.26
N VAL A 137 10.68 1.34 12.95
CA VAL A 137 10.68 1.42 14.42
C VAL A 137 9.30 1.85 14.90
N ARG A 138 8.72 1.10 15.84
CA ARG A 138 7.48 1.49 16.51
C ARG A 138 7.73 2.69 17.41
N ILE A 139 7.05 3.80 17.15
CA ILE A 139 7.21 5.06 17.88
C ILE A 139 5.99 5.42 18.74
N GLY A 140 4.88 4.68 18.61
CA GLY A 140 3.70 4.90 19.44
C GLY A 140 2.53 3.99 19.13
N GLU A 141 1.48 4.15 19.93
CA GLU A 141 0.18 3.50 19.79
C GLU A 141 -0.91 4.37 20.42
N PHE A 142 -2.12 4.31 19.88
CA PHE A 142 -3.28 5.00 20.45
C PHE A 142 -4.59 4.27 20.16
N GLY A 143 -5.68 4.75 20.79
CA GLY A 143 -7.04 4.37 20.44
C GLY A 143 -7.65 3.24 21.27
N ALA A 144 -6.91 2.63 22.19
CA ALA A 144 -7.34 1.45 22.96
C ALA A 144 -8.71 1.61 23.65
N ASP A 145 -9.05 2.82 24.12
CA ASP A 145 -10.30 3.09 24.85
C ASP A 145 -11.47 3.54 23.95
N VAL A 146 -11.23 3.76 22.65
CA VAL A 146 -12.21 4.38 21.74
C VAL A 146 -12.44 3.62 20.44
N LEU A 147 -11.45 2.87 19.97
CA LEU A 147 -11.56 2.10 18.74
C LEU A 147 -12.16 0.72 19.03
N HIS A 148 -12.89 0.19 18.05
CA HIS A 148 -13.43 -1.15 18.10
C HIS A 148 -13.26 -1.80 16.72
N ALA A 149 -12.39 -2.79 16.64
CA ALA A 149 -12.04 -3.49 15.41
C ALA A 149 -11.72 -2.57 14.22
N PRO A 150 -10.76 -1.62 14.35
CA PRO A 150 -10.43 -0.69 13.28
C PRO A 150 -9.88 -1.44 12.04
N THR A 151 -10.35 -1.07 10.85
CA THR A 151 -9.94 -1.70 9.58
C THR A 151 -9.55 -0.69 8.50
N GLY A 152 -10.31 0.38 8.32
CA GLY A 152 -10.01 1.43 7.34
C GLY A 152 -9.30 2.61 7.97
N LEU A 153 -8.23 3.09 7.33
CA LEU A 153 -7.53 4.32 7.69
C LEU A 153 -7.50 5.25 6.49
N ALA A 154 -7.84 6.52 6.71
CA ALA A 154 -7.75 7.57 5.70
C ALA A 154 -7.16 8.82 6.31
N ILE A 155 -6.24 9.46 5.60
CA ILE A 155 -5.60 10.69 6.03
C ILE A 155 -6.09 11.82 5.14
N PHE A 156 -6.58 12.87 5.79
CA PHE A 156 -6.94 14.12 5.14
C PHE A 156 -5.99 15.22 5.60
N LEU A 157 -5.26 15.82 4.66
CA LEU A 157 -4.46 17.00 4.90
C LEU A 157 -5.23 18.23 4.39
N PRO A 158 -5.77 19.08 5.28
CA PRO A 158 -6.48 20.29 4.84
C PRO A 158 -5.52 21.26 4.14
N PRO A 159 -6.03 22.09 3.21
CA PRO A 159 -5.24 23.15 2.61
C PRO A 159 -4.71 24.10 3.70
N ALA A 160 -3.52 24.65 3.46
CA ALA A 160 -2.98 25.70 4.34
C ALA A 160 -3.97 26.87 4.42
N PRO A 161 -4.14 27.50 5.59
CA PRO A 161 -4.89 28.75 5.68
C PRO A 161 -4.32 29.76 4.68
N VAL A 162 -5.20 30.37 3.89
CA VAL A 162 -4.86 31.46 2.96
C VAL A 162 -4.52 32.72 3.75
#